data_AF-A0AAE1KNV9-F1
#
_entry.id   AF-A0AAE1KNV9-F1
#
_cell.length_a   1.000
_cell.length_b   1.000
_cell.length_c   1.000
_cell.angle_alpha   90.00
_cell.angle_beta   90.00
_cell.angle_gamma   90.00
#
_symmetry.space_group_name_H-M   'P 1'
#
loop_
_entity.id
_entity.type
_entity.pdbx_description
1 polymer ?
#
loop_
_entity_poly.entity_id
_entity_poly.type
_entity_poly.pdbx_seq_one_letter_code
_entity_poly.pdbx_strand_id
1 'polypeptide(L)'
;MVPEPPGDEGTDNQHILPQVEYETVEALHHRFLAIIKAHVDVAALGSPRYATRDLVKRVSDVVWCTLSSSYYKDRAHLQSIYSYMTGAKLDSSGTTLAVVAACQALGYYDVHLALSEDHTWVVFGPHGKDTVEVTWHGKGNEDKRGIPVTHDVYSKSWLYVNGHPVVCDRHMEVATIVSNMNPGINATTDSEEVMLLQQALLWMLYDAGHLAKYPMAIDNLGDLEEMMPSKGRCPATRMYEEAITSAVRYYHNQHVYPYTYLGGYCYRNKMYKLALKYWARAASVIKNYNYSRDDEEIYKEFLDIANELIPHIMRVVSSGISARSILKDPECFGYLLEFYDGICEWEEGSATPVLHIGWAKALFNTIAKFDARVRSHVKIFCVAPDATEDEEVQETSGLEKAAAEARTSQDQNGNMATDCINLSEEEMEPSELLHRWPPVRLASAKMRGLRDLLLADKLNSQAISLQLTAQSQVTMSKKRGTSGGEIESTHAGGRSKRSRRE
;
A
#
# COMPACT_ATOMS: atom_id res chain seq x y z
N MET A 1 58.18 -0.95 34.02
CA MET A 1 57.81 -0.62 32.64
C MET A 1 56.71 -1.57 32.23
N VAL A 2 55.47 -1.13 32.35
CA VAL A 2 54.30 -1.84 31.82
C VAL A 2 54.17 -1.40 30.36
N PRO A 3 53.97 -2.30 29.38
CA PRO A 3 53.82 -1.91 27.99
C PRO A 3 52.48 -1.19 27.81
N GLU A 4 52.49 -0.06 27.10
CA GLU A 4 51.26 0.58 26.63
C GLU A 4 50.46 -0.37 25.74
N PRO A 5 49.12 -0.34 25.79
CA PRO A 5 48.29 -1.11 24.89
C PRO A 5 48.50 -0.58 23.46
N PRO A 6 48.39 -1.44 22.43
CA PRO A 6 48.51 -1.01 21.05
C PRO A 6 47.41 0.02 20.77
N GLY A 7 47.83 1.16 20.22
CA GLY A 7 46.93 2.20 19.74
C GLY A 7 45.93 1.58 18.78
N ASP A 8 44.66 1.86 19.04
CA ASP A 8 43.56 1.60 18.14
C ASP A 8 43.81 2.46 16.89
N GLU A 9 44.50 1.89 15.89
CA GLU A 9 44.49 2.40 14.53
C GLU A 9 43.09 2.13 13.96
N GLY A 10 42.12 2.87 14.50
CA GLY A 10 40.85 3.10 13.87
C GLY A 10 41.17 3.66 12.49
N THR A 11 40.83 2.89 11.47
CA THR A 11 40.82 3.36 10.10
C THR A 11 39.76 4.45 10.02
N ASP A 12 40.18 5.69 10.27
CA ASP A 12 39.40 6.90 10.07
C ASP A 12 39.24 7.08 8.55
N ASN A 13 38.41 6.22 7.95
CA ASN A 13 37.83 6.47 6.64
C ASN A 13 36.92 7.69 6.85
N GLN A 14 37.52 8.89 6.83
CA GLN A 14 36.75 10.12 6.86
C GLN A 14 35.77 10.08 5.70
N HIS A 15 34.48 10.01 6.02
CA HIS A 15 33.42 10.13 5.05
C HIS A 15 33.51 11.52 4.41
N ILE A 16 34.09 11.59 3.19
CA ILE A 16 34.22 12.85 2.46
C ILE A 16 32.86 13.12 1.79
N LEU A 17 32.08 14.01 2.39
CA LEU A 17 30.85 14.50 1.75
C LEU A 17 31.20 15.26 0.45
N PRO A 18 30.44 15.05 -0.64
CA PRO A 18 30.68 15.76 -1.88
C PRO A 18 30.43 17.26 -1.68
N GLN A 19 31.40 18.09 -2.03
CA GLN A 19 31.21 19.54 -2.06
C GLN A 19 30.25 19.90 -3.20
N VAL A 20 29.21 20.67 -2.86
CA VAL A 20 28.23 21.17 -3.83
C VAL A 20 28.57 22.62 -4.14
N GLU A 21 29.24 22.85 -5.27
CA GLU A 21 29.65 24.18 -5.71
C GLU A 21 28.46 24.98 -6.26
N TYR A 22 28.32 26.23 -5.82
CA TYR A 22 27.22 27.11 -6.21
C TYR A 22 27.16 27.30 -7.74
N GLU A 23 28.31 27.51 -8.38
CA GLU A 23 28.43 27.74 -9.83
C GLU A 23 27.92 26.53 -10.62
N THR A 24 28.12 25.31 -10.11
CA THR A 24 27.62 24.08 -10.73
C THR A 24 26.11 24.03 -10.66
N VAL A 25 25.53 24.30 -9.48
CA VAL A 25 24.07 24.32 -9.29
C VAL A 25 23.42 25.41 -10.14
N GLU A 26 24.00 26.61 -10.15
CA GLU A 26 23.52 27.76 -10.92
C GLU A 26 23.55 27.47 -12.44
N ALA A 27 24.62 26.85 -12.94
CA ALA A 27 24.72 26.46 -14.34
C ALA A 27 23.64 25.43 -14.75
N LEU A 28 23.38 24.42 -13.90
CA LEU A 28 22.32 23.44 -14.14
C LEU A 28 20.94 24.08 -14.10
N HIS A 29 20.71 25.00 -13.15
CA HIS A 29 19.47 25.76 -13.05
C HIS A 29 19.22 26.62 -14.30
N HIS A 30 20.23 27.39 -14.76
CA HIS A 30 20.12 28.18 -15.98
C HIS A 30 19.88 27.31 -17.21
N ARG A 31 20.52 26.14 -17.30
CA ARG A 31 20.28 25.19 -18.39
C ARG A 31 18.83 24.70 -18.40
N PHE A 32 18.26 24.36 -17.24
CA PHE A 32 16.86 23.97 -17.12
C PHE A 32 15.93 25.09 -17.61
N LEU A 33 16.13 26.31 -17.11
CA LEU A 33 15.33 27.47 -17.51
C LEU A 33 15.43 27.77 -19.01
N ALA A 34 16.63 27.66 -19.59
CA ALA A 34 16.85 27.88 -21.02
C ALA A 34 16.07 26.88 -21.87
N ILE A 35 16.06 25.59 -21.50
CA ILE A 35 15.28 24.56 -22.20
C ILE A 35 13.79 24.90 -22.18
N ILE A 36 13.25 25.22 -21.00
CA ILE A 36 11.80 25.51 -20.86
C ILE A 36 11.41 26.77 -21.63
N LYS A 37 12.13 27.89 -21.42
CA LYS A 37 11.81 29.18 -22.04
C LYS A 37 12.03 29.21 -23.55
N ALA A 38 12.92 28.37 -24.09
CA ALA A 38 13.13 28.26 -25.53
C ALA A 38 11.94 27.61 -26.26
N HIS A 39 11.15 26.77 -25.57
CA HIS A 39 10.07 26.00 -26.20
C HIS A 39 8.66 26.43 -25.77
N VAL A 40 8.53 27.21 -24.69
CA VAL A 40 7.24 27.68 -24.17
C VAL A 40 7.20 29.20 -24.14
N ASP A 41 6.63 29.78 -25.20
CA ASP A 41 6.29 31.20 -25.23
C ASP A 41 4.92 31.45 -24.59
N VAL A 42 4.94 31.94 -23.35
CA VAL A 42 3.74 32.27 -22.57
C VAL A 42 2.97 33.44 -23.18
N ALA A 43 3.66 34.42 -23.79
CA ALA A 43 3.01 35.57 -24.41
C ALA A 43 2.22 35.16 -25.66
N ALA A 44 2.74 34.22 -26.44
CA ALA A 44 2.03 33.62 -27.57
C ALA A 44 0.77 32.85 -27.16
N LEU A 45 0.69 32.38 -25.90
CA LEU A 45 -0.49 31.72 -25.32
C LEU A 45 -1.49 32.72 -24.70
N GLY A 46 -1.25 34.03 -24.84
CA GLY A 46 -2.12 35.08 -24.31
C GLY A 46 -1.92 35.37 -22.82
N SER A 47 -0.83 34.88 -22.21
CA SER A 47 -0.48 35.07 -20.80
C SER A 47 -1.66 34.83 -19.84
N PRO A 48 -2.29 33.64 -19.89
CA PRO A 48 -3.45 33.35 -19.08
C PRO A 48 -3.10 33.49 -17.59
N ARG A 49 -4.07 33.99 -16.80
CA ARG A 49 -3.89 34.18 -15.35
C ARG A 49 -3.63 32.87 -14.60
N TYR A 50 -4.24 31.79 -15.07
CA TYR A 50 -4.11 30.43 -14.54
C TYR A 50 -3.58 29.54 -15.65
N ALA A 51 -2.89 28.47 -15.29
CA ALA A 51 -2.45 27.49 -16.27
C ALA A 51 -3.65 26.88 -16.99
N THR A 52 -3.48 26.61 -18.29
CA THR A 52 -4.47 25.89 -19.09
C THR A 52 -3.95 24.49 -19.39
N ARG A 53 -4.85 23.56 -19.72
CA ARG A 53 -4.45 22.19 -20.10
C ARG A 53 -3.45 22.18 -21.25
N ASP A 54 -3.64 23.05 -22.24
CA ASP A 54 -2.75 23.14 -23.41
C ASP A 54 -1.35 23.65 -23.03
N LEU A 55 -1.26 24.56 -22.05
CA LEU A 55 0.01 25.03 -21.52
C LEU A 55 0.72 23.91 -20.76
N VAL A 56 0.04 23.23 -19.83
CA VAL A 56 0.63 22.14 -19.03
C VAL A 56 1.05 20.99 -19.93
N LYS A 57 0.22 20.63 -20.92
CA LYS A 57 0.56 19.61 -21.92
C LYS A 57 1.77 20.00 -22.75
N ARG A 58 1.87 21.27 -23.17
CA ARG A 58 3.06 21.76 -23.90
C ARG A 58 4.32 21.67 -23.04
N VAL A 59 4.25 22.02 -21.75
CA VAL A 59 5.37 21.85 -20.81
C VAL A 59 5.75 20.36 -20.67
N SER A 60 4.76 19.48 -20.50
CA SER A 60 4.97 18.03 -20.48
C SER A 60 5.63 17.50 -21.75
N ASP A 61 5.25 18.01 -22.92
CA ASP A 61 5.87 17.64 -24.19
C ASP A 61 7.32 18.12 -24.29
N VAL A 62 7.64 19.31 -23.78
CA VAL A 62 9.03 19.80 -23.73
C VAL A 62 9.89 18.89 -22.86
N VAL A 63 9.42 18.55 -21.65
CA VAL A 63 10.15 17.63 -20.76
C VAL A 63 10.33 16.29 -21.46
N TRP A 64 9.25 15.68 -21.93
CA TRP A 64 9.28 14.36 -22.58
C TRP A 64 10.17 14.29 -23.82
N CYS A 65 10.03 15.24 -24.75
CA CYS A 65 10.77 15.22 -26.02
C CYS A 65 12.27 15.51 -25.84
N THR A 66 12.67 16.03 -24.69
CA THR A 66 14.08 16.27 -24.36
C THR A 66 14.69 15.18 -23.48
N LEU A 67 13.91 14.17 -23.08
CA LEU A 67 14.44 12.94 -22.49
C LEU A 67 15.13 12.08 -23.56
N SER A 68 16.08 11.28 -23.11
CA SER A 68 16.76 10.28 -23.94
C SER A 68 15.75 9.28 -24.50
N SER A 69 15.85 8.96 -25.79
CA SER A 69 14.89 8.08 -26.48
C SER A 69 14.94 6.62 -26.01
N SER A 70 16.02 6.19 -25.37
CA SER A 70 16.18 4.82 -24.86
C SER A 70 17.00 4.79 -23.58
N TYR A 71 16.33 4.45 -22.48
CA TYR A 71 16.94 4.10 -21.21
C TYR A 71 15.98 3.23 -20.41
N TYR A 72 16.53 2.50 -19.43
CA TYR A 72 15.73 1.73 -18.50
C TYR A 72 15.05 2.68 -17.51
N LYS A 73 13.73 2.81 -17.62
CA LYS A 73 12.91 3.78 -16.87
C LYS A 73 12.82 3.46 -15.38
N ASP A 74 12.94 2.19 -15.02
CA ASP A 74 12.92 1.72 -13.62
C ASP A 74 14.32 1.72 -12.98
N ARG A 75 15.29 2.43 -13.59
CA ARG A 75 16.63 2.55 -13.02
C ARG A 75 16.61 3.52 -11.84
N ALA A 76 17.29 3.18 -10.76
CA ALA A 76 17.49 4.06 -9.62
C ALA A 76 18.20 5.37 -10.01
N HIS A 77 18.00 6.41 -9.19
CA HIS A 77 18.62 7.75 -9.31
C HIS A 77 18.17 8.56 -10.53
N LEU A 78 16.94 8.34 -11.01
CA LEU A 78 16.31 9.05 -12.13
C LEU A 78 15.19 10.04 -11.69
N GLN A 79 14.99 10.24 -10.40
CA GLN A 79 13.87 11.04 -9.87
C GLN A 79 14.09 12.56 -9.88
N SER A 80 15.32 13.04 -10.15
CA SER A 80 15.71 14.44 -9.88
C SER A 80 15.94 15.27 -11.14
N ILE A 81 15.74 16.60 -11.02
CA ILE A 81 16.11 17.56 -12.08
C ILE A 81 17.62 17.49 -12.39
N TYR A 82 18.46 17.11 -11.41
CA TYR A 82 19.88 16.85 -11.66
C TYR A 82 20.07 15.71 -12.69
N SER A 83 19.35 14.60 -12.56
CA SER A 83 19.39 13.48 -13.52
C SER A 83 18.91 13.93 -14.91
N TYR A 84 17.88 14.78 -14.96
CA TYR A 84 17.41 15.38 -16.20
C TYR A 84 18.47 16.29 -16.85
N MET A 85 19.10 17.20 -16.08
CA MET A 85 20.08 18.14 -16.63
C MET A 85 21.41 17.51 -17.02
N THR A 86 21.83 16.45 -16.33
CA THR A 86 23.12 15.80 -16.59
C THR A 86 22.99 14.64 -17.57
N GLY A 87 21.91 13.87 -17.49
CA GLY A 87 21.72 12.63 -18.23
C GLY A 87 20.53 12.61 -19.18
N ALA A 88 19.66 13.64 -19.18
CA ALA A 88 18.41 13.67 -19.93
C ALA A 88 17.54 12.43 -19.65
N LYS A 89 17.44 12.00 -18.39
CA LYS A 89 16.70 10.81 -17.98
C LYS A 89 15.86 11.14 -16.75
N LEU A 90 14.63 10.64 -16.74
CA LEU A 90 13.72 10.76 -15.61
C LEU A 90 12.93 9.46 -15.43
N ASP A 91 12.60 9.09 -14.20
CA ASP A 91 11.53 8.13 -13.98
C ASP A 91 10.16 8.81 -14.12
N SER A 92 9.08 8.07 -13.87
CA SER A 92 7.71 8.59 -14.05
C SER A 92 7.41 9.76 -13.09
N SER A 93 7.73 9.61 -11.81
CA SER A 93 7.50 10.65 -10.78
C SER A 93 8.38 11.88 -11.00
N GLY A 94 9.66 11.67 -11.32
CA GLY A 94 10.61 12.73 -11.67
C GLY A 94 10.16 13.54 -12.90
N THR A 95 9.51 12.91 -13.87
CA THR A 95 8.91 13.60 -15.03
C THR A 95 7.81 14.56 -14.59
N THR A 96 6.89 14.13 -13.71
CA THR A 96 5.84 15.00 -13.18
C THR A 96 6.42 16.15 -12.36
N LEU A 97 7.41 15.90 -11.51
CA LEU A 97 8.12 16.94 -10.75
C LEU A 97 8.80 17.96 -11.67
N ALA A 98 9.44 17.52 -12.75
CA ALA A 98 10.04 18.42 -13.73
C ALA A 98 8.99 19.31 -14.42
N VAL A 99 7.79 18.79 -14.69
CA VAL A 99 6.67 19.56 -15.25
C VAL A 99 6.16 20.62 -14.26
N VAL A 100 5.99 20.26 -12.98
CA VAL A 100 5.59 21.22 -11.92
C VAL A 100 6.65 22.32 -11.77
N ALA A 101 7.93 21.95 -11.70
CA ALA A 101 9.04 22.91 -11.62
C ALA A 101 9.13 23.82 -12.85
N ALA A 102 8.90 23.29 -14.05
CA ALA A 102 8.87 24.07 -15.27
C ALA A 102 7.70 25.06 -15.29
N CYS A 103 6.52 24.66 -14.82
CA CYS A 103 5.37 25.57 -14.68
C CYS A 103 5.64 26.68 -13.66
N GLN A 104 6.24 26.34 -12.51
CA GLN A 104 6.68 27.30 -11.51
C GLN A 104 7.68 28.31 -12.10
N ALA A 105 8.66 27.84 -12.88
CA ALA A 105 9.65 28.68 -13.55
C ALA A 105 9.06 29.63 -14.61
N LEU A 106 7.89 29.27 -15.17
CA LEU A 106 7.12 30.09 -16.10
C LEU A 106 6.14 31.04 -15.39
N GLY A 107 6.07 31.02 -14.04
CA GLY A 107 5.21 31.87 -13.23
C GLY A 107 3.82 31.29 -12.93
N TYR A 108 3.57 30.02 -13.25
CA TYR A 108 2.30 29.34 -13.00
C TYR A 108 2.32 28.62 -11.65
N TYR A 109 2.12 29.40 -10.59
CA TYR A 109 2.12 28.90 -9.21
C TYR A 109 0.86 28.13 -8.83
N ASP A 110 -0.17 28.12 -9.68
CA ASP A 110 -1.40 27.33 -9.51
C ASP A 110 -1.25 25.85 -9.93
N VAL A 111 -0.15 25.50 -10.58
CA VAL A 111 0.15 24.13 -11.02
C VAL A 111 0.80 23.34 -9.89
N HIS A 112 0.17 22.26 -9.45
CA HIS A 112 0.62 21.45 -8.32
C HIS A 112 0.69 19.98 -8.65
N LEU A 113 1.55 19.29 -7.91
CA LEU A 113 1.68 17.84 -7.96
C LEU A 113 0.48 17.17 -7.30
N ALA A 114 -0.07 16.14 -7.94
CA ALA A 114 -0.97 15.18 -7.33
C ALA A 114 -0.34 13.79 -7.34
N LEU A 115 -0.50 13.08 -6.23
CA LEU A 115 0.14 11.80 -5.96
C LEU A 115 -0.91 10.82 -5.48
N SER A 116 -0.97 9.67 -6.14
CA SER A 116 -1.56 8.46 -5.57
C SER A 116 -0.48 7.65 -4.84
N GLU A 117 -0.81 6.41 -4.52
CA GLU A 117 0.13 5.45 -3.94
C GLU A 117 1.15 4.90 -4.97
N ASP A 118 0.89 4.99 -6.29
CA ASP A 118 1.79 4.42 -7.33
C ASP A 118 1.88 5.24 -8.63
N HIS A 119 1.24 6.40 -8.67
CA HIS A 119 1.17 7.25 -9.86
C HIS A 119 1.09 8.74 -9.52
N THR A 120 1.52 9.57 -10.46
CA THR A 120 1.62 11.02 -10.29
C THR A 120 1.09 11.77 -11.50
N TRP A 121 0.42 12.89 -11.26
CA TRP A 121 -0.09 13.78 -12.30
C TRP A 121 -0.13 15.22 -11.79
N VAL A 122 -0.74 16.11 -12.56
CA VAL A 122 -0.79 17.54 -12.22
C VAL A 122 -2.22 18.01 -12.01
N VAL A 123 -2.42 18.83 -10.98
CA VAL A 123 -3.63 19.65 -10.79
C VAL A 123 -3.31 21.12 -11.07
N PHE A 124 -4.26 21.87 -11.60
CA PHE A 124 -4.04 23.27 -11.97
C PHE A 124 -5.36 24.04 -12.10
N GLY A 125 -5.27 25.30 -12.51
CA GLY A 125 -6.43 26.12 -12.82
C GLY A 125 -7.06 26.76 -11.57
N PRO A 126 -8.18 27.46 -11.73
CA PRO A 126 -8.88 28.10 -10.62
C PRO A 126 -9.25 27.09 -9.54
N HIS A 127 -8.69 27.27 -8.34
CA HIS A 127 -8.88 26.39 -7.19
C HIS A 127 -8.35 24.95 -7.37
N GLY A 128 -7.46 24.69 -8.34
CA GLY A 128 -6.85 23.36 -8.53
C GLY A 128 -7.84 22.27 -8.95
N LYS A 129 -8.90 22.64 -9.68
CA LYS A 129 -9.97 21.72 -10.08
C LYS A 129 -9.66 20.94 -11.35
N ASP A 130 -8.78 21.46 -12.19
CA ASP A 130 -8.40 20.82 -13.44
C ASP A 130 -7.27 19.83 -13.18
N THR A 131 -7.32 18.68 -13.85
CA THR A 131 -6.31 17.64 -13.74
C THR A 131 -5.80 17.27 -15.13
N VAL A 132 -4.54 16.86 -15.22
CA VAL A 132 -3.98 16.35 -16.47
C VAL A 132 -2.84 15.38 -16.21
N GLU A 133 -2.84 14.28 -16.94
CA GLU A 133 -1.73 13.36 -17.04
C GLU A 133 -0.55 14.01 -17.74
N VAL A 134 0.64 13.89 -17.16
CA VAL A 134 1.88 14.49 -17.71
C VAL A 134 3.02 13.50 -17.84
N THR A 135 2.82 12.27 -17.39
CA THR A 135 3.78 11.17 -17.40
C THR A 135 3.11 9.87 -17.83
N TRP A 136 3.86 8.77 -17.82
CA TRP A 136 3.39 7.41 -18.10
C TRP A 136 3.19 6.63 -16.80
N HIS A 137 2.43 5.54 -16.87
CA HIS A 137 2.34 4.55 -15.79
C HIS A 137 2.57 3.14 -16.34
N GLY A 138 3.21 2.28 -15.55
CA GLY A 138 3.48 0.89 -15.88
C GLY A 138 4.42 0.69 -17.07
N LYS A 139 4.38 -0.53 -17.63
CA LYS A 139 5.23 -0.99 -18.75
C LYS A 139 4.57 -0.82 -20.12
N GLY A 140 3.34 -0.29 -20.15
CA GLY A 140 2.60 -0.03 -21.37
C GLY A 140 3.14 1.17 -22.14
N ASN A 141 3.09 1.12 -23.47
CA ASN A 141 3.44 2.24 -24.35
C ASN A 141 2.28 3.23 -24.56
N GLU A 142 1.22 3.17 -23.74
CA GLU A 142 0.07 4.07 -23.88
C GLU A 142 0.42 5.43 -23.29
N ASP A 143 0.60 6.40 -24.18
CA ASP A 143 0.82 7.80 -23.83
C ASP A 143 -0.51 8.42 -23.36
N LYS A 144 -0.74 8.42 -22.04
CA LYS A 144 -1.91 9.06 -21.42
C LYS A 144 -1.75 10.58 -21.27
N ARG A 145 -0.59 11.17 -21.65
CA ARG A 145 -0.30 12.59 -21.39
C ARG A 145 -1.31 13.52 -22.09
N GLY A 146 -1.76 14.54 -21.37
CA GLY A 146 -2.75 15.50 -21.84
C GLY A 146 -4.21 15.08 -21.60
N ILE A 147 -4.44 13.86 -21.12
CA ILE A 147 -5.77 13.37 -20.77
C ILE A 147 -6.10 13.81 -19.34
N PRO A 148 -7.32 14.33 -19.08
CA PRO A 148 -7.75 14.65 -17.71
C PRO A 148 -8.07 13.39 -16.91
N VAL A 149 -7.82 13.44 -15.60
CA VAL A 149 -8.23 12.39 -14.65
C VAL A 149 -9.66 12.69 -14.20
N THR A 150 -10.64 12.08 -14.88
CA THR A 150 -12.08 12.30 -14.65
C THR A 150 -12.65 11.28 -13.67
N HIS A 151 -13.91 11.48 -13.25
CA HIS A 151 -14.63 10.55 -12.36
C HIS A 151 -14.63 9.12 -12.89
N ASP A 152 -14.87 8.92 -14.18
CA ASP A 152 -14.89 7.57 -14.77
C ASP A 152 -13.51 6.89 -14.75
N VAL A 153 -12.43 7.69 -14.65
CA VAL A 153 -11.06 7.18 -14.54
C VAL A 153 -10.74 6.82 -13.09
N TYR A 154 -11.04 7.71 -12.13
CA TYR A 154 -10.64 7.49 -10.74
C TYR A 154 -11.61 6.62 -9.93
N SER A 155 -12.88 6.55 -10.31
CA SER A 155 -13.91 5.84 -9.55
C SER A 155 -13.53 4.37 -9.37
N LYS A 156 -13.39 3.94 -8.12
CA LYS A 156 -12.93 2.60 -7.71
C LYS A 156 -11.56 2.18 -8.25
N SER A 157 -10.72 3.10 -8.74
CA SER A 157 -9.34 2.80 -9.15
C SER A 157 -8.35 3.07 -8.01
N TRP A 158 -7.53 2.08 -7.66
CA TRP A 158 -6.48 2.24 -6.64
C TRP A 158 -5.38 3.17 -7.13
N LEU A 159 -4.99 3.04 -8.40
CA LEU A 159 -4.04 3.95 -9.07
C LEU A 159 -4.40 5.44 -8.93
N TYR A 160 -5.68 5.77 -8.83
CA TYR A 160 -6.15 7.16 -8.64
C TYR A 160 -6.81 7.38 -7.27
N VAL A 161 -6.63 6.44 -6.34
CA VAL A 161 -7.08 6.45 -4.93
C VAL A 161 -8.56 6.82 -4.79
N ASN A 162 -9.40 6.33 -5.71
CA ASN A 162 -10.84 6.61 -5.74
C ASN A 162 -11.17 8.12 -5.70
N GLY A 163 -10.33 8.96 -6.31
CA GLY A 163 -10.50 10.41 -6.30
C GLY A 163 -10.00 11.11 -5.03
N HIS A 164 -9.28 10.41 -4.16
CA HIS A 164 -8.68 10.93 -2.92
C HIS A 164 -7.13 10.93 -2.93
N PRO A 165 -6.48 11.46 -3.98
CA PRO A 165 -5.02 11.57 -4.02
C PRO A 165 -4.50 12.60 -3.00
N VAL A 166 -3.21 12.53 -2.71
CA VAL A 166 -2.49 13.63 -2.07
C VAL A 166 -2.32 14.75 -3.09
N VAL A 167 -2.98 15.88 -2.86
CA VAL A 167 -2.79 17.11 -3.65
C VAL A 167 -1.82 18.02 -2.90
N CYS A 168 -0.63 18.21 -3.46
CA CYS A 168 0.45 18.89 -2.80
C CYS A 168 0.31 20.42 -2.84
N ASP A 169 0.75 21.08 -1.77
CA ASP A 169 1.27 22.45 -1.85
C ASP A 169 2.78 22.43 -2.16
N ARG A 170 3.43 23.60 -2.16
CA ARG A 170 4.88 23.69 -2.43
C ARG A 170 5.73 23.00 -1.36
N HIS A 171 5.29 22.95 -0.11
CA HIS A 171 6.03 22.29 0.95
C HIS A 171 5.90 20.77 0.84
N MET A 172 4.73 20.27 0.46
CA MET A 172 4.51 18.84 0.18
C MET A 172 5.23 18.39 -1.09
N GLU A 173 5.41 19.24 -2.08
CA GLU A 173 6.29 18.96 -3.23
C GLU A 173 7.76 18.84 -2.82
N VAL A 174 8.23 19.70 -1.90
CA VAL A 174 9.56 19.53 -1.28
C VAL A 174 9.62 18.21 -0.50
N ALA A 175 8.58 17.87 0.27
CA ALA A 175 8.50 16.58 0.95
C ALA A 175 8.57 15.41 -0.03
N THR A 176 7.93 15.52 -1.20
CA THR A 176 8.01 14.50 -2.26
C THR A 176 9.43 14.34 -2.78
N ILE A 177 10.14 15.46 -3.01
CA ILE A 177 11.55 15.43 -3.44
C ILE A 177 12.42 14.72 -2.40
N VAL A 178 12.21 15.01 -1.11
CA VAL A 178 12.94 14.37 0.00
C VAL A 178 12.58 12.89 0.11
N SER A 179 11.29 12.54 0.05
CA SER A 179 10.84 11.14 0.10
C SER A 179 11.34 10.32 -1.08
N ASN A 180 11.53 10.93 -2.25
CA ASN A 180 12.09 10.29 -3.43
C ASN A 180 13.62 10.15 -3.40
N MET A 181 14.33 10.67 -2.39
CA MET A 181 15.76 10.39 -2.24
C MET A 181 15.97 8.87 -2.14
N ASN A 182 16.94 8.36 -2.90
CA ASN A 182 17.22 6.93 -2.98
C ASN A 182 18.63 6.65 -2.43
N PRO A 183 18.73 6.10 -1.20
CA PRO A 183 20.01 5.74 -0.60
C PRO A 183 20.70 4.53 -1.25
N GLY A 184 19.98 3.70 -2.01
CA GLY A 184 20.47 2.44 -2.53
C GLY A 184 21.64 2.60 -3.50
N ILE A 185 22.81 2.09 -3.10
CA ILE A 185 24.00 2.04 -3.97
C ILE A 185 23.91 0.81 -4.88
N ASN A 186 23.44 -0.31 -4.31
CA ASN A 186 23.21 -1.57 -5.01
C ASN A 186 22.14 -2.39 -4.25
N ALA A 187 21.87 -3.63 -4.69
CA ALA A 187 20.80 -4.46 -4.14
C ALA A 187 20.96 -4.84 -2.65
N THR A 188 22.12 -4.62 -2.03
CA THR A 188 22.41 -5.02 -0.64
C THR A 188 23.10 -3.92 0.18
N THR A 189 23.22 -2.71 -0.35
CA THR A 189 23.99 -1.65 0.29
C THR A 189 23.37 -0.28 0.03
N ASP A 190 23.13 0.44 1.11
CA ASP A 190 22.61 1.80 1.13
C ASP A 190 23.69 2.79 1.59
N SER A 191 23.60 4.04 1.14
CA SER A 191 24.41 5.15 1.64
C SER A 191 23.81 5.69 2.93
N GLU A 192 24.56 5.55 4.00
CA GLU A 192 24.20 6.07 5.33
C GLU A 192 24.03 7.60 5.30
N GLU A 193 24.87 8.32 4.55
CA GLU A 193 24.82 9.78 4.46
C GLU A 193 23.53 10.27 3.81
N VAL A 194 23.06 9.58 2.76
CA VAL A 194 21.79 9.90 2.08
C VAL A 194 20.61 9.57 2.98
N MET A 195 20.65 8.44 3.71
CA MET A 195 19.61 8.10 4.70
C MET A 195 19.51 9.15 5.81
N LEU A 196 20.65 9.54 6.40
CA LEU A 196 20.71 10.56 7.45
C LEU A 196 20.20 11.92 6.96
N LEU A 197 20.57 12.32 5.74
CA LEU A 197 20.08 13.56 5.13
C LEU A 197 18.56 13.49 4.90
N GLN A 198 18.05 12.39 4.35
CA GLN A 198 16.63 12.18 4.12
C GLN A 198 15.84 12.24 5.44
N GLN A 199 16.29 11.53 6.46
CA GLN A 199 15.68 11.51 7.79
C GLN A 199 15.66 12.91 8.44
N ALA A 200 16.78 13.64 8.40
CA ALA A 200 16.86 14.99 8.95
C ALA A 200 15.92 15.98 8.24
N LEU A 201 15.82 15.90 6.92
CA LEU A 201 14.91 16.74 6.12
C LEU A 201 13.44 16.39 6.36
N LEU A 202 13.11 15.10 6.45
CA LEU A 202 11.74 14.66 6.80
C LEU A 202 11.34 15.11 8.21
N TRP A 203 12.25 15.05 9.19
CA TRP A 203 12.00 15.60 10.52
C TRP A 203 11.71 17.10 10.49
N MET A 204 12.49 17.87 9.71
CA MET A 204 12.27 19.31 9.57
C MET A 204 10.88 19.60 8.98
N LEU A 205 10.47 18.85 7.96
CA LEU A 205 9.14 18.97 7.35
C LEU A 205 8.03 18.52 8.30
N TYR A 206 8.27 17.48 9.08
CA TYR A 206 7.35 16.97 10.09
C TYR A 206 7.11 18.00 11.19
N ASP A 207 8.17 18.56 11.77
CA ASP A 207 8.12 19.57 12.84
C ASP A 207 7.43 20.85 12.38
N ALA A 208 7.60 21.21 11.10
CA ALA A 208 6.92 22.35 10.47
C ALA A 208 5.45 22.05 10.10
N GLY A 209 4.97 20.82 10.32
CA GLY A 209 3.60 20.39 10.04
C GLY A 209 3.30 20.11 8.56
N HIS A 210 4.32 20.10 7.70
CA HIS A 210 4.15 19.92 6.25
C HIS A 210 3.87 18.47 5.84
N LEU A 211 4.14 17.49 6.71
CA LEU A 211 3.81 16.08 6.46
C LEU A 211 2.39 15.69 6.90
N ALA A 212 1.66 16.54 7.62
CA ALA A 212 0.38 16.18 8.24
C ALA A 212 -0.67 15.63 7.25
N LYS A 213 -0.60 16.02 5.98
CA LYS A 213 -1.47 15.55 4.89
C LYS A 213 -0.75 14.63 3.92
N TYR A 214 0.39 14.05 4.25
CA TYR A 214 1.13 13.20 3.33
C TYR A 214 1.47 11.84 3.99
N PRO A 215 0.52 10.88 4.01
CA PRO A 215 0.67 9.61 4.72
C PRO A 215 1.96 8.86 4.37
N MET A 216 2.25 8.66 3.08
CA MET A 216 3.44 7.92 2.64
C MET A 216 4.77 8.60 3.03
N ALA A 217 4.81 9.94 3.13
CA ALA A 217 6.01 10.63 3.61
C ALA A 217 6.22 10.46 5.13
N ILE A 218 5.10 10.37 5.89
CA ILE A 218 5.15 10.00 7.31
C ILE A 218 5.62 8.55 7.46
N ASP A 219 5.10 7.61 6.65
CA ASP A 219 5.52 6.21 6.67
C ASP A 219 7.02 6.07 6.34
N ASN A 220 7.52 6.80 5.35
CA ASN A 220 8.95 6.84 5.01
C ASN A 220 9.81 7.32 6.20
N LEU A 221 9.38 8.37 6.92
CA LEU A 221 10.05 8.78 8.16
C LEU A 221 10.00 7.67 9.23
N GLY A 222 8.88 6.93 9.32
CA GLY A 222 8.74 5.78 10.19
C GLY A 222 9.78 4.69 9.90
N ASP A 223 9.96 4.33 8.63
CA ASP A 223 10.96 3.33 8.21
C ASP A 223 12.39 3.78 8.55
N LEU A 224 12.74 5.04 8.30
CA LEU A 224 14.06 5.59 8.65
C LEU A 224 14.30 5.58 10.16
N GLU A 225 13.28 5.89 10.97
CA GLU A 225 13.37 5.84 12.43
C GLU A 225 13.36 4.41 12.99
N GLU A 226 12.77 3.44 12.30
CA GLU A 226 12.92 2.02 12.66
C GLU A 226 14.37 1.57 12.43
N MET A 227 14.96 1.95 11.30
CA MET A 227 16.34 1.57 10.95
C MET A 227 17.37 2.26 11.85
N MET A 228 17.22 3.56 12.08
CA MET A 228 18.16 4.36 12.87
C MET A 228 17.41 5.38 13.74
N PRO A 229 17.00 5.01 14.96
CA PRO A 229 16.25 5.92 15.84
C PRO A 229 17.02 7.19 16.19
N SER A 230 16.39 8.35 15.98
CA SER A 230 16.96 9.64 16.32
C SER A 230 16.85 9.93 17.81
N LYS A 231 17.93 10.37 18.45
CA LYS A 231 17.95 10.67 19.88
C LYS A 231 16.94 11.78 20.23
N GLY A 232 16.01 11.46 21.13
CA GLY A 232 14.99 12.40 21.62
C GLY A 232 13.77 12.56 20.71
N ARG A 233 13.70 11.81 19.59
CA ARG A 233 12.51 11.72 18.75
C ARG A 233 11.54 10.64 19.25
N CYS A 234 10.30 10.71 18.78
CA CYS A 234 9.30 9.69 19.08
C CYS A 234 9.63 8.37 18.35
N PRO A 235 9.13 7.23 18.86
CA PRO A 235 9.35 5.94 18.21
C PRO A 235 8.67 5.87 16.84
N ALA A 236 9.24 5.08 15.93
CA ALA A 236 8.73 4.83 14.58
C ALA A 236 7.24 4.45 14.53
N THR A 237 6.73 3.71 15.53
CA THR A 237 5.31 3.35 15.65
C THR A 237 4.38 4.53 15.55
N ARG A 238 4.78 5.68 16.13
CA ARG A 238 3.97 6.90 16.11
C ARG A 238 3.78 7.43 14.70
N MET A 239 4.80 7.33 13.85
CA MET A 239 4.73 7.80 12.46
C MET A 239 3.72 6.96 11.68
N TYR A 240 3.83 5.63 11.75
CA TYR A 240 2.87 4.75 11.08
C TYR A 240 1.42 4.95 11.56
N GLU A 241 1.21 5.16 12.86
CA GLU A 241 -0.12 5.47 13.42
C GLU A 241 -0.65 6.84 12.93
N GLU A 242 0.24 7.84 12.83
CA GLU A 242 -0.10 9.16 12.30
C GLU A 242 -0.35 9.15 10.79
N ALA A 243 0.32 8.30 10.02
CA ALA A 243 0.05 8.08 8.60
C ALA A 243 -1.37 7.53 8.38
N ILE A 244 -1.78 6.53 9.16
CA ILE A 244 -3.15 6.02 9.17
C ILE A 244 -4.14 7.13 9.56
N THR A 245 -3.81 7.90 10.61
CA THR A 245 -4.65 9.03 11.05
C THR A 245 -4.81 10.08 9.95
N SER A 246 -3.75 10.37 9.21
CA SER A 246 -3.76 11.28 8.06
C SER A 246 -4.65 10.74 6.93
N ALA A 247 -4.51 9.46 6.58
CA ALA A 247 -5.34 8.77 5.58
C ALA A 247 -6.84 8.83 5.93
N VAL A 248 -7.19 8.54 7.18
CA VAL A 248 -8.58 8.61 7.67
C VAL A 248 -9.11 10.04 7.61
N ARG A 249 -8.32 11.00 8.11
CA ARG A 249 -8.77 12.38 8.31
C ARG A 249 -8.91 13.17 7.02
N TYR A 250 -7.98 12.99 6.08
CA TYR A 250 -7.89 13.85 4.89
C TYR A 250 -8.28 13.13 3.60
N TYR A 251 -8.31 11.80 3.59
CA TYR A 251 -8.46 11.00 2.38
C TYR A 251 -9.54 9.91 2.49
N HIS A 252 -10.52 10.11 3.37
CA HIS A 252 -11.65 9.20 3.57
C HIS A 252 -11.24 7.73 3.78
N ASN A 253 -10.06 7.51 4.38
CA ASN A 253 -9.48 6.19 4.60
C ASN A 253 -9.33 5.35 3.32
N GLN A 254 -8.99 5.99 2.20
CA GLN A 254 -8.82 5.33 0.89
C GLN A 254 -7.38 4.88 0.61
N HIS A 255 -6.40 5.23 1.45
CA HIS A 255 -4.99 4.86 1.28
C HIS A 255 -4.71 3.50 1.94
N VAL A 256 -4.04 2.60 1.23
CA VAL A 256 -3.77 1.22 1.65
C VAL A 256 -2.42 1.10 2.34
N TYR A 257 -1.39 1.76 1.81
CA TYR A 257 -0.02 1.62 2.28
C TYR A 257 0.15 1.93 3.78
N PRO A 258 -0.46 2.96 4.39
CA PRO A 258 -0.29 3.22 5.82
C PRO A 258 -0.57 2.00 6.71
N TYR A 259 -1.48 1.13 6.28
CA TYR A 259 -1.78 -0.13 6.98
C TYR A 259 -0.77 -1.23 6.70
N THR A 260 -0.27 -1.36 5.46
CA THR A 260 0.74 -2.38 5.13
C THR A 260 2.10 -2.03 5.74
N TYR A 261 2.49 -0.75 5.78
CA TYR A 261 3.70 -0.26 6.47
C TYR A 261 3.68 -0.64 7.95
N LEU A 262 2.60 -0.31 8.68
CA LEU A 262 2.48 -0.68 10.09
C LEU A 262 2.40 -2.21 10.28
N GLY A 263 1.71 -2.93 9.39
CA GLY A 263 1.69 -4.39 9.38
C GLY A 263 3.09 -4.99 9.20
N GLY A 264 3.90 -4.42 8.30
CA GLY A 264 5.29 -4.78 8.04
C GLY A 264 6.20 -4.52 9.25
N TYR A 265 6.08 -3.35 9.88
CA TYR A 265 6.76 -3.03 11.13
C TYR A 265 6.44 -4.05 12.22
N CYS A 266 5.15 -4.34 12.42
CA CYS A 266 4.71 -5.34 13.40
C CYS A 266 5.27 -6.73 13.09
N TYR A 267 5.31 -7.13 11.82
CA TYR A 267 5.88 -8.40 11.39
C TYR A 267 7.39 -8.49 11.68
N ARG A 268 8.18 -7.48 11.31
CA ARG A 268 9.64 -7.42 11.57
C ARG A 268 9.95 -7.51 13.07
N ASN A 269 9.12 -6.86 13.89
CA ASN A 269 9.25 -6.84 15.35
C ASN A 269 8.54 -8.02 16.05
N LYS A 270 8.14 -9.06 15.31
CA LYS A 270 7.51 -10.31 15.83
C LYS A 270 6.18 -10.09 16.56
N MET A 271 5.54 -8.94 16.37
CA MET A 271 4.20 -8.63 16.85
C MET A 271 3.14 -9.19 15.91
N TYR A 272 3.15 -10.52 15.73
CA TYR A 272 2.39 -11.18 14.65
C TYR A 272 0.87 -11.00 14.73
N LYS A 273 0.28 -10.90 15.93
CA LYS A 273 -1.14 -10.59 16.10
C LYS A 273 -1.48 -9.22 15.51
N LEU A 274 -0.67 -8.20 15.80
CA LEU A 274 -0.84 -6.86 15.26
C LEU A 274 -0.58 -6.81 13.75
N ALA A 275 0.40 -7.56 13.24
CA ALA A 275 0.63 -7.67 11.81
C ALA A 275 -0.61 -8.19 11.07
N LEU A 276 -1.22 -9.29 11.55
CA LEU A 276 -2.46 -9.83 10.99
C LEU A 276 -3.61 -8.81 11.06
N LYS A 277 -3.74 -8.09 12.18
CA LYS A 277 -4.73 -7.02 12.35
C LYS A 277 -4.57 -5.92 11.30
N TYR A 278 -3.37 -5.39 11.12
CA TYR A 278 -3.15 -4.28 10.20
C TYR A 278 -3.25 -4.69 8.73
N TRP A 279 -2.84 -5.91 8.37
CA TRP A 279 -3.10 -6.43 7.03
C TRP A 279 -4.60 -6.65 6.77
N ALA A 280 -5.37 -7.11 7.75
CA ALA A 280 -6.83 -7.16 7.64
C ALA A 280 -7.44 -5.77 7.43
N ARG A 281 -6.91 -4.74 8.10
CA ARG A 281 -7.32 -3.35 7.87
C ARG A 281 -6.92 -2.84 6.49
N ALA A 282 -5.75 -3.19 5.97
CA ALA A 282 -5.37 -2.90 4.59
C ALA A 282 -6.37 -3.52 3.59
N ALA A 283 -6.76 -4.79 3.83
CA ALA A 283 -7.77 -5.46 3.02
C ALA A 283 -9.17 -4.81 3.15
N SER A 284 -9.50 -4.24 4.31
CA SER A 284 -10.74 -3.47 4.52
C SER A 284 -10.78 -2.14 3.74
N VAL A 285 -9.63 -1.62 3.31
CA VAL A 285 -9.53 -0.46 2.43
C VAL A 285 -9.59 -0.90 0.97
N ILE A 286 -8.78 -1.90 0.57
CA ILE A 286 -8.66 -2.32 -0.83
C ILE A 286 -9.98 -2.85 -1.40
N LYS A 287 -10.87 -3.39 -0.55
CA LYS A 287 -12.20 -3.86 -0.99
C LYS A 287 -13.11 -2.80 -1.60
N ASN A 288 -12.81 -1.51 -1.37
CA ASN A 288 -13.59 -0.41 -1.94
C ASN A 288 -13.20 -0.11 -3.41
N TYR A 289 -12.23 -0.84 -3.95
CA TYR A 289 -11.70 -0.69 -5.29
C TYR A 289 -12.13 -1.84 -6.20
N ASN A 290 -11.97 -1.63 -7.51
CA ASN A 290 -12.01 -2.67 -8.51
C ASN A 290 -10.59 -2.87 -9.06
N TYR A 291 -10.05 -4.08 -8.94
CA TYR A 291 -8.76 -4.44 -9.49
C TYR A 291 -8.69 -4.24 -11.00
N SER A 292 -7.63 -3.57 -11.43
CA SER A 292 -7.22 -3.38 -12.82
C SER A 292 -5.76 -3.83 -13.02
N ARG A 293 -5.35 -3.97 -14.28
CA ARG A 293 -3.95 -4.31 -14.59
C ARG A 293 -2.95 -3.23 -14.21
N ASP A 294 -3.42 -1.99 -14.06
CA ASP A 294 -2.57 -0.88 -13.64
C ASP A 294 -2.30 -0.93 -12.12
N ASP A 295 -2.99 -1.80 -11.35
CA ASP A 295 -2.80 -1.97 -9.90
C ASP A 295 -1.82 -3.11 -9.56
N GLU A 296 -0.83 -3.37 -10.44
CA GLU A 296 0.11 -4.50 -10.30
C GLU A 296 0.93 -4.44 -9.01
N GLU A 297 1.33 -3.24 -8.57
CA GLU A 297 2.19 -3.06 -7.39
C GLU A 297 1.45 -3.41 -6.09
N ILE A 298 0.22 -2.93 -5.88
CA ILE A 298 -0.54 -3.32 -4.69
C ILE A 298 -0.97 -4.79 -4.74
N TYR A 299 -1.21 -5.35 -5.94
CA TYR A 299 -1.45 -6.78 -6.09
C TYR A 299 -0.25 -7.61 -5.59
N LYS A 300 0.98 -7.22 -5.94
CA LYS A 300 2.20 -7.89 -5.47
C LYS A 300 2.36 -7.80 -3.96
N GLU A 301 2.06 -6.66 -3.37
CA GLU A 301 2.11 -6.46 -1.91
C GLU A 301 1.18 -7.44 -1.19
N PHE A 302 -0.10 -7.49 -1.57
CA PHE A 302 -1.04 -8.44 -0.97
C PHE A 302 -0.68 -9.90 -1.28
N LEU A 303 -0.13 -10.18 -2.47
CA LEU A 303 0.33 -11.52 -2.84
C LEU A 303 1.48 -11.99 -1.94
N ASP A 304 2.46 -11.13 -1.67
CA ASP A 304 3.60 -11.44 -0.80
C ASP A 304 3.15 -11.63 0.66
N ILE A 305 2.29 -10.74 1.17
CA ILE A 305 1.68 -10.88 2.50
C ILE A 305 0.99 -12.24 2.63
N ALA A 306 0.15 -12.61 1.66
CA ALA A 306 -0.67 -13.82 1.72
C ALA A 306 0.12 -15.12 1.51
N ASN A 307 1.10 -15.12 0.62
CA ASN A 307 1.80 -16.35 0.19
C ASN A 307 3.17 -16.55 0.84
N GLU A 308 3.81 -15.49 1.33
CA GLU A 308 5.15 -15.57 1.93
C GLU A 308 5.13 -15.18 3.41
N LEU A 309 4.67 -13.97 3.75
CA LEU A 309 4.78 -13.43 5.11
C LEU A 309 3.88 -14.17 6.11
N ILE A 310 2.59 -14.28 5.83
CA ILE A 310 1.64 -15.01 6.70
C ILE A 310 2.07 -16.48 6.85
N PRO A 311 2.37 -17.25 5.77
CA PRO A 311 2.87 -18.61 5.91
C PRO A 311 4.20 -18.72 6.68
N HIS A 312 5.09 -17.73 6.57
CA HIS A 312 6.28 -17.67 7.40
C HIS A 312 5.95 -17.51 8.89
N ILE A 313 5.05 -16.59 9.25
CA ILE A 313 4.55 -16.43 10.62
C ILE A 313 4.07 -17.79 11.13
N MET A 314 3.20 -18.47 10.36
CA MET A 314 2.63 -19.76 10.74
C MET A 314 3.71 -20.82 11.02
N ARG A 315 4.79 -20.87 10.23
CA ARG A 315 5.92 -21.79 10.46
C ARG A 315 6.65 -21.47 11.76
N VAL A 316 6.96 -20.19 12.01
CA VAL A 316 7.69 -19.73 13.21
C VAL A 316 6.89 -20.00 14.48
N VAL A 317 5.59 -19.73 14.48
CA VAL A 317 4.74 -19.92 15.68
C VAL A 317 4.36 -21.38 15.92
N SER A 318 4.46 -22.24 14.89
CA SER A 318 4.23 -23.69 15.01
C SER A 318 5.41 -24.44 15.64
N SER A 319 6.64 -23.93 15.50
CA SER A 319 7.85 -24.59 16.04
C SER A 319 8.11 -24.25 17.51
N GLY A 320 7.46 -23.23 18.07
CA GLY A 320 7.58 -22.83 19.47
C GLY A 320 6.60 -23.56 20.40
N ILE A 321 7.08 -24.08 21.52
CA ILE A 321 6.24 -24.56 22.62
C ILE A 321 5.76 -23.34 23.41
N SER A 322 4.76 -22.62 22.89
CA SER A 322 4.14 -21.48 23.60
C SER A 322 2.67 -21.76 23.91
N ALA A 323 2.30 -21.59 25.19
CA ALA A 323 0.92 -21.60 25.64
C ALA A 323 0.11 -20.41 25.08
N ARG A 324 0.78 -19.34 24.64
CA ARG A 324 0.21 -18.09 24.10
C ARG A 324 0.52 -17.90 22.60
N SER A 325 0.57 -19.01 21.84
CA SER A 325 0.74 -18.93 20.37
C SER A 325 -0.47 -18.25 19.72
N ILE A 326 -0.24 -17.41 18.70
CA ILE A 326 -1.31 -16.80 17.92
C ILE A 326 -2.24 -17.83 17.27
N LEU A 327 -1.78 -19.08 17.09
CA LEU A 327 -2.59 -20.20 16.57
C LEU A 327 -3.67 -20.68 17.53
N LYS A 328 -3.56 -20.32 18.82
CA LYS A 328 -4.54 -20.62 19.87
C LYS A 328 -5.50 -19.45 20.11
N ASP A 329 -5.26 -18.31 19.48
CA ASP A 329 -6.06 -17.10 19.64
C ASP A 329 -7.10 -17.01 18.50
N PRO A 330 -8.41 -17.11 18.82
CA PRO A 330 -9.46 -17.00 17.80
C PRO A 330 -9.50 -15.61 17.14
N GLU A 331 -9.00 -14.55 17.79
CA GLU A 331 -8.93 -13.21 17.20
C GLU A 331 -7.97 -13.20 16.00
N CYS A 332 -6.82 -13.87 16.12
CA CYS A 332 -5.85 -14.00 15.04
C CYS A 332 -6.44 -14.75 13.84
N PHE A 333 -7.27 -15.76 14.09
CA PHE A 333 -8.02 -16.43 13.04
C PHE A 333 -9.05 -15.49 12.41
N GLY A 334 -9.74 -14.67 13.21
CA GLY A 334 -10.66 -13.64 12.73
C GLY A 334 -10.02 -12.64 11.77
N TYR A 335 -8.86 -12.08 12.13
CA TYR A 335 -8.11 -11.17 11.23
C TYR A 335 -7.73 -11.83 9.91
N LEU A 336 -7.35 -13.12 9.94
CA LEU A 336 -7.05 -13.85 8.71
C LEU A 336 -8.29 -13.96 7.81
N LEU A 337 -9.48 -14.19 8.39
CA LEU A 337 -10.73 -14.25 7.62
C LEU A 337 -11.07 -12.89 7.01
N GLU A 338 -10.96 -11.81 7.78
CA GLU A 338 -11.21 -10.44 7.32
C GLU A 338 -10.25 -10.02 6.21
N PHE A 339 -8.97 -10.41 6.32
CA PHE A 339 -7.98 -10.19 5.27
C PHE A 339 -8.40 -10.83 3.94
N TYR A 340 -8.76 -12.12 3.94
CA TYR A 340 -9.19 -12.79 2.72
C TYR A 340 -10.56 -12.32 2.22
N ASP A 341 -11.46 -11.88 3.11
CA ASP A 341 -12.75 -11.30 2.73
C ASP A 341 -12.59 -10.00 1.96
N GLY A 342 -11.75 -9.09 2.44
CA GLY A 342 -11.46 -7.84 1.73
C GLY A 342 -10.84 -8.06 0.35
N ILE A 343 -9.95 -9.05 0.21
CA ILE A 343 -9.36 -9.40 -1.10
C ILE A 343 -10.40 -10.07 -2.03
N CYS A 344 -11.30 -10.88 -1.48
CA CYS A 344 -12.40 -11.43 -2.27
C CYS A 344 -13.36 -10.33 -2.74
N GLU A 345 -13.72 -9.37 -1.89
CA GLU A 345 -14.54 -8.21 -2.27
C GLU A 345 -13.83 -7.32 -3.31
N TRP A 346 -12.52 -7.12 -3.20
CA TRP A 346 -11.74 -6.37 -4.20
C TRP A 346 -11.82 -6.98 -5.61
N GLU A 347 -12.05 -8.30 -5.71
CA GLU A 347 -12.27 -8.96 -7.00
C GLU A 347 -13.70 -8.77 -7.53
N GLU A 348 -14.68 -8.50 -6.67
CA GLU A 348 -16.08 -8.37 -7.06
C GLU A 348 -16.32 -7.11 -7.89
N GLY A 349 -16.77 -7.30 -9.14
CA GLY A 349 -16.94 -6.19 -10.09
C GLY A 349 -15.65 -5.76 -10.82
N SER A 350 -14.53 -6.42 -10.53
CA SER A 350 -13.25 -6.20 -11.22
C SER A 350 -13.23 -6.85 -12.60
N ALA A 351 -12.61 -6.17 -13.56
CA ALA A 351 -12.53 -6.66 -14.95
C ALA A 351 -11.56 -7.84 -15.09
N THR A 352 -10.59 -7.94 -14.17
CA THR A 352 -9.61 -9.03 -14.10
C THR A 352 -9.73 -9.76 -12.76
N PRO A 353 -9.60 -11.10 -12.75
CA PRO A 353 -9.57 -11.85 -11.50
C PRO A 353 -8.29 -11.55 -10.71
N VAL A 354 -8.42 -11.54 -9.39
CA VAL A 354 -7.35 -11.40 -8.40
C VAL A 354 -6.93 -12.79 -7.91
N LEU A 355 -7.90 -13.62 -7.53
CA LEU A 355 -7.68 -14.87 -6.81
C LEU A 355 -7.46 -16.04 -7.78
N HIS A 356 -6.32 -16.71 -7.64
CA HIS A 356 -5.98 -17.92 -8.39
C HIS A 356 -5.58 -19.06 -7.45
N ILE A 357 -5.20 -20.22 -8.00
CA ILE A 357 -4.88 -21.43 -7.23
C ILE A 357 -3.74 -21.25 -6.21
N GLY A 358 -2.88 -20.24 -6.37
CA GLY A 358 -1.80 -19.91 -5.42
C GLY A 358 -2.39 -19.45 -4.09
N TRP A 359 -3.27 -18.45 -4.15
CA TRP A 359 -4.04 -17.93 -3.03
C TRP A 359 -4.81 -19.03 -2.28
N ALA A 360 -5.48 -19.92 -3.01
CA ALA A 360 -6.23 -21.02 -2.40
C ALA A 360 -5.34 -21.97 -1.60
N LYS A 361 -4.14 -22.29 -2.12
CA LYS A 361 -3.17 -23.12 -1.41
C LYS A 361 -2.64 -22.42 -0.16
N ALA A 362 -2.29 -21.14 -0.25
CA ALA A 362 -1.81 -20.37 0.88
C ALA A 362 -2.88 -20.23 1.98
N LEU A 363 -4.12 -19.91 1.61
CA LEU A 363 -5.26 -19.87 2.52
C LEU A 363 -5.42 -21.19 3.26
N PHE A 364 -5.54 -22.31 2.51
CA PHE A 364 -5.74 -23.62 3.11
C PHE A 364 -4.58 -23.99 4.05
N ASN A 365 -3.34 -23.80 3.61
CA ASN A 365 -2.15 -24.13 4.41
C ASN A 365 -2.08 -23.32 5.70
N THR A 366 -2.53 -22.07 5.68
CA THR A 366 -2.56 -21.18 6.85
C THR A 366 -3.68 -21.58 7.80
N ILE A 367 -4.91 -21.74 7.30
CA ILE A 367 -6.07 -22.11 8.13
C ILE A 367 -5.88 -23.48 8.78
N ALA A 368 -5.25 -24.43 8.10
CA ALA A 368 -4.96 -25.75 8.65
C ALA A 368 -4.02 -25.74 9.86
N LYS A 369 -3.36 -24.61 10.17
CA LYS A 369 -2.53 -24.44 11.37
C LYS A 369 -3.33 -24.06 12.61
N PHE A 370 -4.55 -23.57 12.44
CA PHE A 370 -5.46 -23.30 13.55
C PHE A 370 -6.26 -24.57 13.87
N ASP A 371 -6.15 -25.03 15.11
CA ASP A 371 -6.92 -26.18 15.59
C ASP A 371 -8.42 -25.95 15.39
N ALA A 372 -9.17 -27.02 15.09
CA ALA A 372 -10.62 -26.95 14.89
C ALA A 372 -11.35 -26.25 16.03
N ARG A 373 -10.89 -26.51 17.27
CA ARG A 373 -11.42 -25.84 18.47
C ARG A 373 -11.22 -24.34 18.39
N VAL A 374 -10.05 -23.84 18.00
CA VAL A 374 -9.80 -22.39 17.93
C VAL A 374 -10.68 -21.77 16.85
N ARG A 375 -10.76 -22.40 15.68
CA ARG A 375 -11.60 -21.94 14.57
C ARG A 375 -13.07 -21.83 14.96
N SER A 376 -13.61 -22.82 15.68
CA SER A 376 -15.03 -22.83 16.07
C SER A 376 -15.43 -21.76 17.10
N HIS A 377 -14.47 -21.13 17.79
CA HIS A 377 -14.75 -20.01 18.72
C HIS A 377 -15.00 -18.68 17.98
N VAL A 378 -14.66 -18.58 16.69
CA VAL A 378 -14.91 -17.37 15.91
C VAL A 378 -16.37 -17.31 15.50
N LYS A 379 -17.07 -16.28 15.95
CA LYS A 379 -18.44 -15.97 15.53
C LYS A 379 -18.40 -15.24 14.19
N ILE A 380 -18.97 -15.88 13.16
CA ILE A 380 -19.04 -15.34 11.79
C ILE A 380 -20.48 -14.94 11.46
N PHE A 381 -20.66 -13.68 11.03
CA PHE A 381 -21.89 -13.16 10.44
C PHE A 381 -21.68 -12.89 8.95
N CYS A 382 -22.65 -13.28 8.13
CA CYS A 382 -22.63 -13.04 6.71
C CYS A 382 -23.49 -11.81 6.40
N VAL A 383 -22.89 -10.77 5.83
CA VAL A 383 -23.61 -9.56 5.41
C VAL A 383 -24.19 -9.81 4.02
N ALA A 384 -25.51 -9.62 3.86
CA ALA A 384 -26.15 -9.74 2.56
C ALA A 384 -25.93 -8.45 1.73
N PRO A 385 -25.80 -8.55 0.40
CA PRO A 385 -25.54 -7.39 -0.47
C PRO A 385 -26.67 -6.34 -0.49
N ASP A 386 -27.87 -6.69 -0.02
CA ASP A 386 -29.07 -5.83 -0.05
C ASP A 386 -29.47 -5.26 1.33
N ALA A 387 -28.63 -5.41 2.37
CA ALA A 387 -28.92 -4.78 3.66
C ALA A 387 -28.75 -3.26 3.53
N THR A 388 -29.85 -2.52 3.58
CA THR A 388 -29.85 -1.05 3.52
C THR A 388 -29.12 -0.45 4.72
N GLU A 389 -28.49 0.72 4.57
CA GLU A 389 -27.77 1.44 5.64
C GLU A 389 -28.60 1.57 6.95
N ASP A 390 -29.94 1.61 6.85
CA ASP A 390 -30.85 1.65 8.00
C ASP A 390 -30.89 0.35 8.84
N GLU A 391 -30.64 -0.82 8.24
CA GLU A 391 -30.49 -2.10 8.96
C GLU A 391 -29.12 -2.21 9.63
N GLU A 392 -28.08 -1.61 9.03
CA GLU A 392 -26.75 -1.52 9.63
C GLU A 392 -26.73 -0.61 10.88
N VAL A 393 -27.50 0.49 10.88
CA VAL A 393 -27.62 1.39 12.06
C VAL A 393 -28.43 0.74 13.19
N GLN A 394 -29.45 -0.06 12.88
CA GLN A 394 -30.22 -0.76 13.91
C GLN A 394 -29.43 -1.90 14.57
N GLU A 395 -28.68 -2.71 13.81
CA GLU A 395 -27.82 -3.76 14.40
C GLU A 395 -26.63 -3.17 15.18
N THR A 396 -26.00 -2.10 14.68
CA THR A 396 -24.90 -1.40 15.39
C THR A 396 -25.39 -0.76 16.69
N SER A 397 -26.58 -0.15 16.71
CA SER A 397 -27.17 0.39 17.95
C SER A 397 -27.53 -0.69 18.98
N GLY A 398 -27.91 -1.89 18.53
CA GLY A 398 -28.13 -3.06 19.38
C GLY A 398 -26.83 -3.61 19.97
N LEU A 399 -25.73 -3.56 19.20
CA LEU A 399 -24.38 -3.98 19.60
C LEU A 399 -23.76 -3.01 20.61
N GLU A 400 -23.93 -1.70 20.44
CA GLU A 400 -23.49 -0.69 21.42
C GLU A 400 -24.27 -0.80 22.73
N LYS A 401 -25.58 -1.08 22.67
CA LYS A 401 -26.40 -1.35 23.86
C LYS A 401 -25.98 -2.62 24.59
N ALA A 402 -25.75 -3.73 23.89
CA ALA A 402 -25.30 -4.97 24.50
C ALA A 402 -23.90 -4.84 25.12
N ALA A 403 -23.01 -4.06 24.49
CA ALA A 403 -21.69 -3.76 25.02
C ALA A 403 -21.71 -2.74 26.19
N ALA A 404 -22.70 -1.85 26.24
CA ALA A 404 -22.89 -0.89 27.34
C ALA A 404 -23.60 -1.51 28.56
N GLU A 405 -24.55 -2.41 28.34
CA GLU A 405 -25.23 -3.18 29.38
C GLU A 405 -24.27 -4.16 30.07
N ALA A 406 -23.29 -4.71 29.35
CA ALA A 406 -22.20 -5.50 29.92
C ALA A 406 -21.18 -4.68 30.74
N ARG A 407 -21.17 -3.34 30.60
CA ARG A 407 -20.23 -2.42 31.29
C ARG A 407 -20.84 -1.69 32.50
N THR A 408 -22.12 -1.89 32.79
CA THR A 408 -22.87 -1.10 33.81
C THR A 408 -23.15 -1.83 35.13
N SER A 409 -22.48 -2.94 35.42
CA SER A 409 -22.37 -3.44 36.79
C SER A 409 -21.43 -2.54 37.60
N GLN A 410 -22.00 -1.51 38.24
CA GLN A 410 -21.29 -0.54 39.08
C GLN A 410 -20.72 -1.17 40.35
N ASP A 411 -19.45 -0.90 40.61
CA ASP A 411 -18.83 -0.85 41.91
C ASP A 411 -18.71 0.61 42.41
N GLN A 412 -19.01 0.79 43.70
CA GLN A 412 -19.12 2.07 44.36
C GLN A 412 -17.73 2.63 44.69
N ASN A 413 -17.17 3.48 43.82
CA ASN A 413 -16.35 4.63 44.21
C ASN A 413 -16.01 5.45 42.97
N GLY A 414 -16.65 6.62 42.84
CA GLY A 414 -16.42 7.53 41.73
C GLY A 414 -15.03 8.14 41.77
N ASN A 415 -14.23 7.89 40.74
CA ASN A 415 -13.14 8.75 40.32
C ASN A 415 -12.92 8.62 38.80
N MET A 416 -12.85 9.76 38.10
CA MET A 416 -12.41 9.83 36.70
C MET A 416 -10.89 9.98 36.64
N ALA A 417 -10.22 9.15 35.86
CA ALA A 417 -8.83 9.36 35.44
C ALA A 417 -8.66 8.94 33.97
N THR A 418 -8.33 9.94 33.15
CA THR A 418 -7.51 9.80 31.95
C THR A 418 -6.17 9.20 32.34
N ASP A 419 -5.73 8.08 31.74
CA ASP A 419 -4.31 7.70 31.82
C ASP A 419 -3.85 6.74 30.73
N CYS A 420 -2.59 6.96 30.39
CA CYS A 420 -1.72 6.25 29.48
C CYS A 420 -1.65 4.74 29.77
N ILE A 421 -1.50 3.96 28.70
CA ILE A 421 -1.45 2.50 28.71
C ILE A 421 -0.14 2.06 29.36
N ASN A 422 -0.20 1.77 30.66
CA ASN A 422 0.73 0.90 31.37
C ASN A 422 -0.11 0.03 32.30
N LEU A 423 -0.45 -1.19 31.89
CA LEU A 423 -0.95 -2.22 32.78
C LEU A 423 -0.27 -3.55 32.43
N SER A 424 0.42 -4.08 33.43
CA SER A 424 0.99 -5.42 33.49
C SER A 424 -0.09 -6.47 33.21
N GLU A 425 0.10 -7.25 32.13
CA GLU A 425 -0.76 -8.36 31.66
C GLU A 425 -0.75 -9.61 32.58
N GLU A 426 -0.35 -9.48 33.85
CA GLU A 426 0.04 -10.64 34.66
C GLU A 426 -1.12 -11.36 35.38
N GLU A 427 -2.34 -10.82 35.45
CA GLU A 427 -3.42 -11.45 36.23
C GLU A 427 -4.81 -11.39 35.58
N MET A 428 -5.02 -12.04 34.42
CA MET A 428 -6.39 -12.15 33.86
C MET A 428 -6.67 -13.53 33.27
N GLU A 429 -7.82 -14.09 33.63
CA GLU A 429 -8.28 -15.43 33.24
C GLU A 429 -8.65 -15.52 31.74
N PRO A 430 -8.31 -16.61 31.02
CA PRO A 430 -8.56 -16.77 29.59
C PRO A 430 -10.03 -16.65 29.14
N SER A 431 -10.99 -16.87 30.04
CA SER A 431 -12.43 -16.81 29.76
C SER A 431 -12.95 -15.38 29.57
N GLU A 432 -12.34 -14.38 30.20
CA GLU A 432 -12.76 -12.98 30.06
C GLU A 432 -12.27 -12.35 28.75
N LEU A 433 -11.19 -12.86 28.17
CA LEU A 433 -10.69 -12.46 26.85
C LEU A 433 -11.67 -12.85 25.71
N LEU A 434 -12.46 -13.91 25.91
CA LEU A 434 -13.37 -14.45 24.89
C LEU A 434 -14.60 -13.54 24.62
N HIS A 435 -14.94 -12.64 25.54
CA HIS A 435 -16.17 -11.84 25.50
C HIS A 435 -16.00 -10.41 24.96
N ARG A 436 -14.77 -9.98 24.62
CA ARG A 436 -14.49 -8.60 24.15
C ARG A 436 -14.38 -8.42 22.64
N TRP A 437 -14.28 -9.50 21.85
CA TRP A 437 -14.03 -9.37 20.41
C TRP A 437 -15.34 -9.25 19.60
N PRO A 438 -15.50 -8.20 18.76
CA PRO A 438 -16.64 -8.10 17.86
C PRO A 438 -16.62 -9.28 16.87
N PRO A 439 -17.79 -9.78 16.46
CA PRO A 439 -17.82 -10.93 15.58
C PRO A 439 -17.35 -10.58 14.16
N VAL A 440 -16.77 -11.56 13.46
CA VAL A 440 -16.26 -11.39 12.08
C VAL A 440 -17.43 -11.24 11.13
N ARG A 441 -17.45 -10.15 10.35
CA ARG A 441 -18.45 -9.91 9.29
C ARG A 441 -17.84 -10.26 7.95
N LEU A 442 -18.40 -11.25 7.25
CA LEU A 442 -18.01 -11.64 5.90
C LEU A 442 -19.01 -11.08 4.89
N ALA A 443 -18.55 -10.25 3.98
CA ALA A 443 -19.38 -9.64 2.95
C ALA A 443 -19.18 -10.30 1.57
N SER A 444 -17.95 -10.70 1.21
CA SER A 444 -17.70 -11.31 -0.10
C SER A 444 -18.50 -12.59 -0.31
N ALA A 445 -19.02 -12.78 -1.53
CA ALA A 445 -19.75 -13.99 -1.90
C ALA A 445 -18.90 -15.25 -1.70
N LYS A 446 -17.59 -15.15 -1.97
CA LYS A 446 -16.64 -16.26 -1.81
C LYS A 446 -16.48 -16.66 -0.35
N MET A 447 -16.18 -15.73 0.55
CA MET A 447 -15.95 -16.05 1.97
C MET A 447 -17.24 -16.43 2.70
N ARG A 448 -18.39 -15.83 2.33
CA ARG A 448 -19.70 -16.28 2.83
C ARG A 448 -19.97 -17.75 2.50
N GLY A 449 -19.69 -18.16 1.26
CA GLY A 449 -19.81 -19.58 0.86
C GLY A 449 -18.77 -20.50 1.49
N LEU A 450 -17.66 -19.95 2.01
CA LEU A 450 -16.63 -20.71 2.72
C LEU A 450 -16.92 -20.89 4.21
N ARG A 451 -17.82 -20.09 4.82
CA ARG A 451 -18.07 -20.06 6.27
C ARG A 451 -18.07 -21.44 6.95
N ASP A 452 -18.96 -22.33 6.52
CA ASP A 452 -19.11 -23.63 7.18
C ASP A 452 -17.89 -24.54 6.94
N LEU A 453 -17.23 -24.41 5.78
CA LEU A 453 -16.02 -25.16 5.47
C LEU A 453 -14.82 -24.71 6.32
N LEU A 454 -14.74 -23.42 6.65
CA LEU A 454 -13.66 -22.84 7.47
C LEU A 454 -13.82 -23.14 8.96
N LEU A 455 -15.04 -23.43 9.42
CA LEU A 455 -15.35 -23.80 10.80
C LEU A 455 -15.42 -25.32 11.03
N ALA A 456 -15.48 -26.13 9.97
CA ALA A 456 -15.58 -27.58 10.08
C ALA A 456 -14.37 -28.23 10.79
N ASP A 457 -14.61 -29.31 11.55
CA ASP A 457 -13.54 -30.05 12.25
C ASP A 457 -12.43 -30.51 11.30
N LYS A 458 -12.81 -31.00 10.12
CA LYS A 458 -11.89 -31.41 9.06
C LYS A 458 -12.05 -30.50 7.84
N LEU A 459 -10.99 -29.77 7.51
CA LEU A 459 -10.95 -28.90 6.34
C LEU A 459 -10.95 -29.72 5.04
N ASN A 460 -11.76 -29.28 4.06
CA ASN A 460 -11.79 -29.86 2.73
C ASN A 460 -11.02 -28.96 1.75
N SER A 461 -9.76 -29.30 1.49
CA SER A 461 -8.87 -28.54 0.59
C SER A 461 -9.45 -28.34 -0.81
N GLN A 462 -10.11 -29.36 -1.37
CA GLN A 462 -10.70 -29.27 -2.71
C GLN A 462 -11.89 -28.32 -2.73
N ALA A 463 -12.80 -28.42 -1.76
CA ALA A 463 -13.96 -27.53 -1.68
C ALA A 463 -13.55 -26.06 -1.44
N ILE A 464 -12.58 -25.82 -0.55
CA ILE A 464 -12.05 -24.48 -0.29
C ILE A 464 -11.43 -23.90 -1.56
N SER A 465 -10.62 -24.69 -2.27
CA SER A 465 -9.98 -24.25 -3.51
C SER A 465 -10.99 -23.94 -4.61
N LEU A 466 -12.00 -24.80 -4.79
CA LEU A 466 -13.05 -24.60 -5.78
C LEU A 466 -13.85 -23.32 -5.51
N GLN A 467 -14.25 -23.11 -4.26
CA GLN A 467 -15.03 -21.94 -3.86
C GLN A 467 -14.22 -20.64 -3.99
N LEU A 468 -12.95 -20.63 -3.56
CA LEU A 468 -12.11 -19.43 -3.63
C LEU A 468 -11.71 -19.06 -5.07
N THR A 469 -11.52 -20.06 -5.95
CA THR A 469 -11.11 -19.82 -7.35
C THR A 469 -12.28 -19.78 -8.34
N ALA A 470 -13.51 -20.04 -7.87
CA ALA A 470 -14.69 -20.22 -8.72
C ALA A 470 -14.47 -21.23 -9.88
N GLN A 471 -13.65 -22.26 -9.65
CA GLN A 471 -13.37 -23.28 -10.67
C GLN A 471 -14.58 -24.18 -10.90
N SER A 472 -15.07 -24.24 -12.15
CA SER A 472 -16.28 -25.01 -12.51
C SER A 472 -16.05 -26.51 -12.75
N GLN A 473 -14.80 -27.00 -12.79
CA GLN A 473 -14.47 -28.40 -13.10
C GLN A 473 -13.31 -28.93 -12.26
N VAL A 474 -13.51 -30.08 -11.61
CA VAL A 474 -12.44 -30.88 -11.00
C VAL A 474 -11.85 -31.84 -12.04
N THR A 475 -10.52 -31.95 -12.09
CA THR A 475 -9.84 -32.95 -12.93
C THR A 475 -10.21 -34.35 -12.48
N MET A 476 -11.02 -35.06 -13.27
CA MET A 476 -11.34 -36.47 -13.06
C MET A 476 -10.11 -37.32 -13.40
N SER A 477 -9.32 -37.70 -12.39
CA SER A 477 -8.26 -38.69 -12.57
C SER A 477 -8.90 -40.07 -12.80
N LYS A 478 -8.95 -40.51 -14.07
CA LYS A 478 -9.43 -41.84 -14.43
C LYS A 478 -8.48 -42.89 -13.83
N LYS A 479 -8.92 -43.54 -12.75
CA LYS A 479 -8.22 -44.67 -12.13
C LYS A 479 -8.11 -45.78 -13.19
N ARG A 480 -6.88 -46.14 -13.58
CA ARG A 480 -6.61 -47.28 -14.48
C ARG A 480 -7.05 -48.56 -13.74
N GLY A 481 -8.20 -49.09 -14.12
CA GLY A 481 -8.77 -50.34 -13.63
C GLY A 481 -9.39 -51.09 -14.80
N THR A 482 -8.93 -52.32 -14.98
CA THR A 482 -9.15 -53.24 -16.09
C THR A 482 -10.61 -53.70 -16.19
N SER A 483 -11.25 -53.52 -17.35
CA SER A 483 -12.18 -54.46 -18.02
C SER A 483 -12.84 -53.77 -19.22
N GLY A 484 -12.85 -54.47 -20.36
CA GLY A 484 -13.30 -53.95 -21.65
C GLY A 484 -14.81 -53.95 -21.85
N GLY A 485 -15.22 -53.35 -22.97
CA GLY A 485 -16.59 -53.38 -23.48
C GLY A 485 -16.98 -52.03 -24.07
N GLU A 486 -17.16 -52.01 -25.39
CA GLU A 486 -17.45 -50.86 -26.26
C GLU A 486 -18.78 -50.14 -25.91
N ILE A 487 -18.90 -48.86 -26.29
CA ILE A 487 -19.93 -48.35 -27.24
C ILE A 487 -19.69 -46.84 -27.50
N GLU A 488 -19.94 -46.50 -28.76
CA GLU A 488 -19.77 -45.24 -29.49
C GLU A 488 -20.42 -44.00 -28.84
N SER A 489 -19.82 -42.82 -29.10
CA SER A 489 -20.56 -41.56 -29.13
C SER A 489 -20.16 -40.72 -30.35
N THR A 490 -21.17 -40.47 -31.16
CA THR A 490 -21.21 -39.63 -32.35
C THR A 490 -21.38 -38.15 -31.99
N HIS A 491 -20.75 -37.26 -32.77
CA HIS A 491 -21.11 -35.86 -33.10
C HIS A 491 -21.49 -34.88 -31.97
N ALA A 492 -21.27 -33.56 -32.03
CA ALA A 492 -20.54 -32.61 -32.88
C ALA A 492 -20.76 -31.24 -32.20
N GLY A 493 -19.80 -30.30 -32.25
CA GLY A 493 -20.08 -28.90 -31.94
C GLY A 493 -18.89 -27.99 -31.60
N GLY A 494 -18.37 -27.28 -32.61
CA GLY A 494 -17.67 -25.97 -32.50
C GLY A 494 -16.25 -25.96 -31.90
N ARG A 495 -15.15 -26.04 -32.68
CA ARG A 495 -14.50 -25.01 -33.55
C ARG A 495 -13.87 -23.85 -32.75
N SER A 496 -12.64 -23.37 -32.95
CA SER A 496 -11.36 -23.91 -33.47
C SER A 496 -10.25 -22.98 -32.95
N LYS A 497 -9.18 -23.51 -32.35
CA LYS A 497 -7.96 -22.76 -32.01
C LYS A 497 -7.21 -22.35 -33.28
N ARG A 498 -6.92 -21.06 -33.44
CA ARG A 498 -6.01 -20.56 -34.48
C ARG A 498 -4.57 -20.67 -33.96
N SER A 499 -3.73 -21.33 -34.75
CA SER A 499 -2.32 -21.59 -34.49
C SER A 499 -1.45 -20.36 -34.72
N ARG A 500 -0.46 -20.20 -33.83
CA ARG A 500 0.71 -19.32 -33.93
C ARG A 500 1.53 -19.67 -35.18
N ARG A 501 2.04 -18.68 -35.91
CA ARG A 501 3.12 -18.84 -36.90
C ARG A 501 4.32 -17.99 -36.46
N GLU A 502 5.46 -18.50 -36.89
CA GLU A 502 6.85 -18.06 -36.70
C GLU A 502 7.10 -16.56 -36.85
#